data_AF-A0A496T1E9-F1
#
_entry.id   AF-A0A496T1E9-F1
#
_cell.length_a   1.000
_cell.length_b   1.000
_cell.length_c   1.000
_cell.angle_alpha   90.00
_cell.angle_beta   90.00
_cell.angle_gamma   90.00
#
_symmetry.space_group_name_H-M   'P 1'
#
loop_
_entity.id
_entity.type
_entity.pdbx_description
1 polymer ?
#
loop_
_entity_poly.entity_id
_entity_poly.type
_entity_poly.pdbx_seq_one_letter_code
_entity_poly.pdbx_strand_id
1 'polypeptide(L)'
;MDQADVRLLKLGYYQFVPGKDDYWTYVDHIRKSLEGWQKLGERYNVKLCYHTHSGLNMGGSCAALAHLIRGFDSRFIRAYIDPGHMWMDGEPFSLGLAMIKEFLSIVGLKDPTYVGVKKNGEGAYYPAFTTAGEGMVPWSSVFSELLRAGYDGPLSIHAEFETESHQQYISAVKSEVVYFRQKRDIALAEAEVNP
;
A
#
# COMPACT_ATOMS: atom_id res chain seq x y z
N MET A 1 -10.39 -4.45 18.65
CA MET A 1 -10.98 -3.91 17.41
C MET A 1 -12.48 -3.74 17.54
N ASP A 2 -13.23 -4.81 17.77
CA ASP A 2 -14.70 -4.75 17.87
C ASP A 2 -15.22 -3.80 18.96
N GLN A 3 -14.73 -3.91 20.20
CA GLN A 3 -15.10 -3.01 21.31
C GLN A 3 -14.73 -1.54 21.07
N ALA A 4 -13.76 -1.26 20.19
CA ALA A 4 -13.30 0.08 19.85
C ALA A 4 -13.88 0.59 18.52
N ASP A 5 -14.83 -0.15 17.94
CA ASP A 5 -15.46 0.12 16.64
C ASP A 5 -14.48 0.30 15.47
N VAL A 6 -13.33 -0.39 15.53
CA VAL A 6 -12.35 -0.40 14.44
C VAL A 6 -12.71 -1.50 13.46
N ARG A 7 -13.21 -1.11 12.27
CA ARG A 7 -13.73 -2.04 11.24
C ARG A 7 -12.75 -2.32 10.09
N LEU A 8 -11.59 -1.68 10.09
CA LEU A 8 -10.49 -1.92 9.15
C LEU A 8 -9.26 -2.35 9.95
N LEU A 9 -8.75 -3.55 9.69
CA LEU A 9 -7.59 -4.10 10.38
C LEU A 9 -6.47 -4.39 9.38
N LYS A 10 -5.34 -3.68 9.52
CA LYS A 10 -4.11 -4.02 8.78
C LYS A 10 -3.52 -5.31 9.33
N LEU A 11 -3.30 -6.30 8.47
CA LEU A 11 -2.59 -7.53 8.83
C LEU A 11 -1.07 -7.30 8.90
N GLY A 12 -0.39 -8.15 9.68
CA GLY A 12 1.07 -8.26 9.63
C GLY A 12 1.56 -8.90 8.32
N TYR A 13 2.87 -9.00 8.17
CA TYR A 13 3.49 -9.50 6.94
C TYR A 13 3.95 -10.95 7.08
N TYR A 14 3.80 -11.70 5.99
CA TYR A 14 4.48 -12.97 5.79
C TYR A 14 5.75 -12.70 4.98
N GLN A 15 6.92 -13.05 5.53
CA GLN A 15 8.20 -12.86 4.85
C GLN A 15 8.64 -14.16 4.18
N PHE A 16 9.11 -14.05 2.94
CA PHE A 16 9.71 -15.14 2.17
C PHE A 16 11.19 -15.26 2.49
N VAL A 17 11.68 -16.48 2.71
CA VAL A 17 13.09 -16.77 2.98
C VAL A 17 13.70 -17.51 1.79
N PRO A 18 14.54 -16.83 0.97
CA PRO A 18 15.18 -17.43 -0.19
C PRO A 18 16.01 -18.67 0.18
N GLY A 19 15.91 -19.72 -0.62
CA GLY A 19 16.63 -20.98 -0.42
C GLY A 19 16.04 -21.90 0.67
N LYS A 20 15.06 -21.42 1.43
CA LYS A 20 14.31 -22.22 2.41
C LYS A 20 12.88 -22.48 1.97
N ASP A 21 12.20 -21.44 1.51
CA ASP A 21 10.77 -21.51 1.22
C ASP A 21 10.54 -21.83 -0.27
N ASP A 22 9.57 -22.71 -0.54
CA ASP A 22 8.97 -22.85 -1.87
C ASP A 22 7.81 -21.86 -1.99
N TYR A 23 7.79 -21.06 -3.07
CA TYR A 23 6.86 -19.94 -3.21
C TYR A 23 5.40 -20.39 -3.18
N TRP A 24 5.03 -21.40 -3.99
CA TRP A 24 3.64 -21.81 -4.12
C TRP A 24 3.15 -22.58 -2.89
N THR A 25 4.01 -23.40 -2.29
CA THR A 25 3.72 -24.03 -0.98
C THR A 25 3.48 -22.97 0.09
N TYR A 26 4.25 -21.87 0.08
CA TYR A 26 4.07 -20.80 1.06
C TYR A 26 2.83 -19.95 0.77
N VAL A 27 2.48 -19.72 -0.50
CA VAL A 27 1.18 -19.13 -0.90
C VAL A 27 0.04 -19.95 -0.32
N ASP A 28 0.04 -21.28 -0.46
CA ASP A 28 -1.02 -22.14 0.08
C ASP A 28 -1.11 -22.06 1.62
N HIS A 29 0.04 -22.02 2.30
CA HIS A 29 0.10 -21.82 3.75
C HIS A 29 -0.51 -20.48 4.18
N ILE A 30 -0.20 -19.39 3.47
CA ILE A 30 -0.74 -18.06 3.75
C ILE A 30 -2.25 -18.04 3.49
N ARG A 31 -2.70 -18.60 2.37
CA ARG A 31 -4.13 -18.71 2.04
C ARG A 31 -4.90 -19.46 3.12
N LYS A 32 -4.38 -20.59 3.61
CA LYS A 32 -4.96 -21.32 4.75
C LYS A 32 -5.06 -20.45 6.01
N SER A 33 -4.09 -19.58 6.26
CA SER A 33 -4.17 -18.62 7.36
C SER A 33 -5.25 -17.57 7.13
N LEU A 34 -5.39 -17.07 5.90
CA LEU A 34 -6.42 -16.10 5.50
C LEU A 34 -7.85 -16.67 5.62
N GLU A 35 -8.05 -17.98 5.46
CA GLU A 35 -9.34 -18.63 5.75
C GLU A 35 -9.75 -18.45 7.22
N GLY A 36 -8.80 -18.57 8.15
CA GLY A 36 -9.04 -18.31 9.56
C GLY A 36 -9.37 -16.83 9.83
N TRP A 37 -8.65 -15.93 9.17
CA TRP A 37 -8.92 -14.49 9.24
C TRP A 37 -10.29 -14.11 8.70
N GLN A 38 -10.72 -14.69 7.58
CA GLN A 38 -12.04 -14.43 7.01
C GLN A 38 -13.15 -14.81 8.00
N LYS A 39 -13.07 -15.99 8.63
CA LYS A 39 -14.05 -16.42 9.65
C LYS A 39 -14.14 -15.44 10.83
N LEU A 40 -13.02 -14.82 11.22
CA LEU A 40 -13.01 -13.79 12.26
C LEU A 40 -13.61 -12.48 11.74
N GLY A 41 -13.29 -12.08 10.51
CA GLY A 41 -13.89 -10.92 9.85
C GLY A 41 -15.40 -11.01 9.77
N GLU A 42 -15.91 -12.18 9.37
CA GLU A 42 -17.34 -12.49 9.34
C GLU A 42 -17.98 -12.36 10.73
N ARG A 43 -17.37 -12.97 11.75
CA ARG A 43 -17.92 -12.98 13.11
C ARG A 43 -18.01 -11.59 13.73
N TYR A 44 -16.99 -10.75 13.52
CA TYR A 44 -16.87 -9.45 14.18
C TYR A 44 -17.20 -8.27 13.26
N ASN A 45 -17.62 -8.53 12.02
CA ASN A 45 -17.83 -7.53 10.99
C ASN A 45 -16.61 -6.60 10.83
N VAL A 46 -15.42 -7.19 10.65
CA VAL A 46 -14.16 -6.48 10.46
C VAL A 46 -13.58 -6.85 9.09
N LYS A 47 -13.06 -5.86 8.38
CA LYS A 47 -12.30 -6.03 7.13
C LYS A 47 -10.82 -6.20 7.45
N LEU A 48 -10.24 -7.30 6.99
CA LEU A 48 -8.83 -7.66 7.13
C LEU A 48 -8.10 -7.19 5.89
N CYS A 49 -7.36 -6.10 6.01
CA CYS A 49 -6.69 -5.44 4.91
C CYS A 49 -5.22 -5.85 4.88
N TYR A 50 -4.83 -6.63 3.87
CA TYR A 50 -3.43 -7.04 3.69
C TYR A 50 -2.66 -5.93 2.98
N HIS A 51 -1.55 -5.49 3.59
CA HIS A 51 -0.76 -4.36 3.12
C HIS A 51 0.31 -4.75 2.11
N THR A 52 0.40 -4.08 0.96
CA THR A 52 1.52 -4.24 0.04
C THR A 52 2.75 -3.54 0.59
N HIS A 53 3.84 -4.29 0.82
CA HIS A 53 5.08 -3.74 1.36
C HIS A 53 6.28 -4.30 0.61
N SER A 54 7.17 -3.44 0.15
CA SER A 54 8.31 -3.81 -0.70
C SER A 54 9.28 -4.78 -0.03
N GLY A 55 10.11 -5.42 -0.84
CA GLY A 55 11.11 -6.41 -0.42
C GLY A 55 10.56 -7.84 -0.39
N LEU A 56 11.09 -8.68 0.49
CA LEU A 56 10.74 -10.12 0.57
C LEU A 56 9.41 -10.39 1.29
N ASN A 57 8.50 -9.42 1.36
CA ASN A 57 7.17 -9.66 1.91
C ASN A 57 6.29 -10.31 0.84
N MET A 58 5.59 -11.37 1.22
CA MET A 58 4.54 -11.96 0.40
C MET A 58 3.43 -10.93 0.23
N GLY A 59 3.02 -10.69 -1.02
CA GLY A 59 2.11 -9.59 -1.36
C GLY A 59 2.78 -8.22 -1.47
N GLY A 60 4.10 -8.15 -1.69
CA GLY A 60 4.82 -6.87 -1.89
C GLY A 60 4.32 -6.05 -3.08
N SER A 61 3.76 -6.71 -4.09
CA SER A 61 3.05 -6.11 -5.22
C SER A 61 1.58 -6.54 -5.25
N CYS A 62 0.75 -5.83 -6.00
CA CYS A 62 -0.65 -6.20 -6.25
C CYS A 62 -0.75 -7.54 -6.99
N ALA A 63 0.18 -7.85 -7.89
CA ALA A 63 0.24 -9.17 -8.55
C ALA A 63 0.45 -10.30 -7.51
N ALA A 64 1.45 -10.15 -6.63
CA ALA A 64 1.71 -11.14 -5.59
C ALA A 64 0.55 -11.20 -4.58
N LEU A 65 -0.04 -10.06 -4.23
CA LEU A 65 -1.18 -10.01 -3.32
C LEU A 65 -2.41 -10.69 -3.93
N ALA A 66 -2.63 -10.56 -5.24
CA ALA A 66 -3.72 -11.23 -5.94
C ALA A 66 -3.61 -12.76 -5.85
N HIS A 67 -2.41 -13.34 -5.85
CA HIS A 67 -2.22 -14.77 -5.60
C HIS A 67 -2.71 -15.18 -4.20
N LEU A 68 -2.55 -14.29 -3.20
CA LEU A 68 -2.94 -14.55 -1.82
C LEU A 68 -4.45 -14.40 -1.61
N ILE A 69 -5.09 -13.38 -2.18
CA ILE A 69 -6.45 -12.99 -1.78
C ILE A 69 -7.56 -13.29 -2.79
N ARG A 70 -7.22 -13.64 -4.05
CA ARG A 70 -8.26 -14.03 -5.02
C ARG A 70 -8.99 -15.30 -4.55
N GLY A 71 -10.31 -15.29 -4.71
CA GLY A 71 -11.21 -16.36 -4.28
C GLY A 71 -11.74 -16.21 -2.84
N PHE A 72 -11.22 -15.25 -2.06
CA PHE A 72 -11.82 -14.90 -0.76
C PHE A 72 -13.01 -13.96 -0.93
N ASP A 73 -13.85 -13.88 0.10
CA ASP A 73 -14.95 -12.92 0.16
C ASP A 73 -14.38 -11.50 0.33
N SER A 74 -14.53 -10.69 -0.71
CA SER A 74 -14.05 -9.31 -0.76
C SER A 74 -14.76 -8.38 0.22
N ARG A 75 -15.75 -8.83 1.00
CA ARG A 75 -16.31 -8.07 2.13
C ARG A 75 -15.43 -8.15 3.39
N PHE A 76 -14.61 -9.19 3.52
CA PHE A 76 -13.83 -9.45 4.73
C PHE A 76 -12.34 -9.50 4.46
N ILE A 77 -11.87 -10.15 3.40
CA ILE A 77 -10.47 -10.04 2.98
C ILE A 77 -10.37 -8.86 2.01
N ARG A 78 -9.48 -7.92 2.31
CA ARG A 78 -9.31 -6.69 1.54
C ARG A 78 -7.83 -6.42 1.27
N ALA A 79 -7.58 -5.52 0.33
CA ALA A 79 -6.26 -4.99 0.03
C ALA A 79 -6.07 -3.60 0.65
N TYR A 80 -4.88 -3.40 1.20
CA TYR A 80 -4.34 -2.11 1.59
C TYR A 80 -3.11 -1.87 0.71
N ILE A 81 -3.31 -1.21 -0.43
CA ILE A 81 -2.19 -0.98 -1.35
C ILE A 81 -1.42 0.29 -0.97
N ASP A 82 -0.12 0.28 -1.19
CA ASP A 82 0.78 1.41 -0.93
C ASP A 82 1.54 1.71 -2.22
N PRO A 83 1.18 2.78 -2.96
CA PRO A 83 1.83 3.19 -4.19
C PRO A 83 3.33 3.45 -4.03
N GLY A 84 3.79 3.83 -2.84
CA GLY A 84 5.21 3.98 -2.52
C GLY A 84 5.92 2.64 -2.59
N HIS A 85 5.40 1.62 -1.90
CA HIS A 85 5.97 0.28 -1.97
C HIS A 85 5.83 -0.37 -3.37
N MET A 86 4.70 -0.15 -4.05
CA MET A 86 4.52 -0.61 -5.42
C MET A 86 5.56 0.01 -6.37
N TRP A 87 5.82 1.32 -6.24
CA TRP A 87 6.86 2.00 -7.02
C TRP A 87 8.25 1.43 -6.72
N MET A 88 8.56 1.20 -5.44
CA MET A 88 9.84 0.63 -5.02
C MET A 88 10.10 -0.75 -5.66
N ASP A 89 9.07 -1.59 -5.76
CA ASP A 89 9.17 -2.90 -6.41
C ASP A 89 8.92 -2.86 -7.93
N GLY A 90 8.77 -1.66 -8.52
CA GLY A 90 8.64 -1.45 -9.96
C GLY A 90 7.29 -1.84 -10.55
N GLU A 91 6.22 -1.93 -9.76
CA GLU A 91 4.87 -2.23 -10.25
C GLU A 91 4.15 -0.95 -10.71
N PRO A 92 3.75 -0.85 -12.00
CA PRO A 92 2.95 0.29 -12.46
C PRO A 92 1.61 0.35 -11.72
N PHE A 93 1.28 1.52 -11.16
CA PHE A 93 0.11 1.68 -10.30
C PHE A 93 -1.21 1.27 -10.97
N SER A 94 -1.44 1.70 -12.22
CA SER A 94 -2.67 1.38 -12.97
C SER A 94 -2.84 -0.12 -13.23
N LEU A 95 -1.73 -0.84 -13.49
CA LEU A 95 -1.74 -2.29 -13.65
C LEU A 95 -2.04 -2.98 -12.31
N GLY A 96 -1.35 -2.56 -11.24
CA GLY A 96 -1.58 -3.08 -9.89
C GLY A 96 -3.04 -2.89 -9.43
N LEU A 97 -3.57 -1.68 -9.62
CA LEU A 97 -4.95 -1.34 -9.31
C LEU A 97 -5.94 -2.21 -10.07
N ALA A 98 -5.72 -2.45 -11.37
CA ALA A 98 -6.57 -3.32 -12.18
C ALA A 98 -6.62 -4.76 -11.64
N MET A 99 -5.54 -5.26 -11.03
CA MET A 99 -5.49 -6.61 -10.46
C MET A 99 -6.26 -6.77 -9.15
N ILE A 100 -6.37 -5.68 -8.39
CA ILE A 100 -6.80 -5.70 -6.98
C ILE A 100 -8.09 -4.90 -6.69
N LYS A 101 -8.62 -4.16 -7.68
CA LYS A 101 -9.74 -3.22 -7.53
C LYS A 101 -10.90 -3.75 -6.69
N GLU A 102 -11.33 -4.99 -6.89
CA GLU A 102 -12.44 -5.61 -6.15
C GLU A 102 -12.19 -5.66 -4.62
N PHE A 103 -10.93 -5.88 -4.24
CA PHE A 103 -10.50 -6.03 -2.86
C PHE A 103 -10.04 -4.71 -2.22
N LEU A 104 -9.83 -3.66 -3.02
CA LEU A 104 -9.24 -2.40 -2.56
C LEU A 104 -10.05 -1.77 -1.42
N SER A 105 -9.41 -1.48 -0.29
CA SER A 105 -10.08 -0.89 0.87
C SER A 105 -9.35 0.26 1.54
N ILE A 106 -8.01 0.30 1.46
CA ILE A 106 -7.19 1.37 2.02
C ILE A 106 -6.08 1.65 1.03
N VAL A 107 -5.70 2.92 0.88
CA VAL A 107 -4.53 3.32 0.12
C VAL A 107 -3.55 4.03 1.06
N GLY A 108 -2.31 3.55 1.09
CA GLY A 108 -1.20 4.16 1.81
C GLY A 108 -0.65 5.34 1.03
N LEU A 109 -0.23 6.38 1.73
CA LEU A 109 0.38 7.57 1.15
C LEU A 109 1.75 7.75 1.79
N LYS A 110 2.79 7.40 1.04
CA LYS A 110 4.20 7.56 1.40
C LYS A 110 5.02 7.74 0.13
N ASP A 111 5.96 8.67 0.16
CA ASP A 111 6.75 9.01 -1.03
C ASP A 111 8.22 8.59 -0.87
N PRO A 112 8.57 7.34 -1.21
CA PRO A 112 9.94 6.88 -1.17
C PRO A 112 10.74 7.36 -2.39
N THR A 113 12.06 7.28 -2.23
CA THR A 113 13.03 7.38 -3.31
C THR A 113 14.16 6.36 -3.09
N TYR A 114 15.05 6.24 -4.06
CA TYR A 114 16.27 5.44 -3.95
C TYR A 114 17.49 6.32 -4.07
N VAL A 115 18.44 6.11 -3.17
CA VAL A 115 19.76 6.73 -3.26
C VAL A 115 20.73 5.71 -3.84
N GLY A 116 21.23 6.00 -5.03
CA GLY A 116 22.23 5.17 -5.70
C GLY A 116 23.58 5.23 -4.99
N VAL A 117 24.21 4.08 -4.80
CA VAL A 117 25.52 3.93 -4.19
C VAL A 117 26.35 2.89 -4.95
N LYS A 118 27.64 2.80 -4.63
CA LYS A 118 28.51 1.70 -5.05
C LYS A 118 28.74 0.76 -3.88
N LYS A 119 28.53 -0.53 -4.09
CA LYS A 119 28.84 -1.58 -3.11
C LYS A 119 29.60 -2.69 -3.83
N ASN A 120 30.80 -3.01 -3.34
CA ASN A 120 31.67 -4.04 -3.92
C ASN A 120 31.94 -3.87 -5.44
N GLY A 121 32.05 -2.62 -5.92
CA GLY A 121 32.24 -2.32 -7.34
C GLY A 121 30.98 -2.32 -8.20
N GLU A 122 29.85 -2.79 -7.66
CA GLU A 122 28.56 -2.87 -8.34
C GLU A 122 27.66 -1.67 -8.00
N GLY A 123 26.67 -1.44 -8.85
CA GLY A 123 25.58 -0.52 -8.52
C GLY A 123 24.73 -1.11 -7.40
N ALA A 124 24.45 -0.30 -6.39
CA ALA A 124 23.53 -0.63 -5.32
C ALA A 124 22.66 0.59 -5.02
N TYR A 125 21.63 0.39 -4.23
CA TYR A 125 20.80 1.47 -3.72
C TYR A 125 20.35 1.15 -2.30
N TYR A 126 19.95 2.18 -1.57
CA TYR A 126 19.18 2.01 -0.35
C TYR A 126 17.89 2.83 -0.44
N PRO A 127 16.79 2.33 0.17
CA PRO A 127 15.55 3.07 0.23
C PRO A 127 15.71 4.30 1.14
N ALA A 128 15.17 5.44 0.70
CA ALA A 128 14.99 6.60 1.53
C ALA A 128 13.51 6.99 1.52
N PHE A 129 12.94 7.22 2.70
CA PHE A 129 11.57 7.73 2.84
C PHE A 129 11.66 9.23 3.07
N THR A 130 11.03 10.00 2.19
CA THR A 130 11.09 11.47 2.20
C THR A 130 9.68 12.05 2.31
N THR A 131 9.59 13.37 2.41
CA THR A 131 8.32 14.08 2.38
C THR A 131 7.67 14.01 1.00
N ALA A 132 6.35 14.00 0.95
CA ALA A 132 5.54 13.95 -0.25
C ALA A 132 5.90 15.07 -1.24
N GLY A 133 6.07 14.69 -2.50
CA GLY A 133 6.52 15.56 -3.58
C GLY A 133 8.03 15.52 -3.82
N GLU A 134 8.82 15.07 -2.84
CA GLU A 134 10.27 14.90 -2.98
C GLU A 134 10.66 13.46 -3.36
N GLY A 135 9.71 12.53 -3.26
CA GLY A 135 9.88 11.15 -3.67
C GLY A 135 9.60 10.94 -5.15
N MET A 136 9.38 9.69 -5.52
CA MET A 136 9.28 9.28 -6.93
C MET A 136 7.89 8.76 -7.33
N VAL A 137 6.92 8.77 -6.42
CA VAL A 137 5.57 8.29 -6.74
C VAL A 137 4.84 9.36 -7.58
N PRO A 138 4.28 9.01 -8.75
CA PRO A 138 3.57 9.97 -9.60
C PRO A 138 2.15 10.24 -9.06
N TRP A 139 2.04 10.97 -7.95
CA TRP A 139 0.78 11.13 -7.20
C TRP A 139 -0.39 11.67 -8.01
N SER A 140 -0.15 12.57 -8.98
CA SER A 140 -1.21 13.03 -9.89
C SER A 140 -1.85 11.87 -10.67
N SER A 141 -1.04 10.94 -11.17
CA SER A 141 -1.53 9.74 -11.84
C SER A 141 -2.22 8.78 -10.86
N VAL A 142 -1.65 8.59 -9.67
CA VAL A 142 -2.25 7.74 -8.62
C VAL A 142 -3.67 8.18 -8.28
N PHE A 143 -3.88 9.47 -7.98
CA PHE A 143 -5.21 9.97 -7.64
C PHE A 143 -6.18 9.89 -8.82
N SER A 144 -5.73 10.21 -10.04
CA SER A 144 -6.56 10.08 -11.25
C SER A 144 -7.02 8.64 -11.46
N GLU A 145 -6.13 7.67 -11.27
CA GLU A 145 -6.43 6.25 -11.40
C GLU A 145 -7.37 5.73 -10.30
N LEU A 146 -7.22 6.22 -9.07
CA LEU A 146 -8.15 5.92 -7.97
C LEU A 146 -9.57 6.43 -8.27
N LEU A 147 -9.69 7.67 -8.76
CA LEU A 147 -10.98 8.23 -9.17
C LEU A 147 -11.60 7.45 -10.32
N ARG A 148 -10.81 7.12 -11.36
CA ARG A 148 -11.24 6.28 -12.48
C ARG A 148 -11.69 4.89 -12.03
N ALA A 149 -11.07 4.35 -10.98
CA ALA A 149 -11.48 3.10 -10.37
C ALA A 149 -12.75 3.21 -9.50
N GLY A 150 -13.22 4.43 -9.21
CA GLY A 150 -14.36 4.68 -8.32
C GLY A 150 -14.01 4.50 -6.85
N TYR A 151 -12.75 4.71 -6.46
CA TYR A 151 -12.30 4.55 -5.08
C TYR A 151 -12.69 5.77 -4.22
N ASP A 152 -13.40 5.51 -3.12
CA ASP A 152 -13.86 6.49 -2.15
C ASP A 152 -13.41 6.16 -0.71
N GLY A 153 -12.54 5.16 -0.56
CA GLY A 153 -12.09 4.65 0.73
C GLY A 153 -11.01 5.51 1.42
N PRO A 154 -10.57 5.10 2.62
CA PRO A 154 -9.56 5.83 3.39
C PRO A 154 -8.20 5.96 2.70
N LEU A 155 -7.60 7.14 2.88
CA LEU A 155 -6.23 7.46 2.49
C LEU A 155 -5.41 7.61 3.78
N SER A 156 -4.35 6.82 3.94
CA SER A 156 -3.56 6.79 5.18
C SER A 156 -2.14 7.28 4.92
N ILE A 157 -1.77 8.41 5.52
CA ILE A 157 -0.43 9.01 5.38
C ILE A 157 0.55 8.33 6.34
N HIS A 158 1.67 7.84 5.80
CA HIS A 158 2.75 7.24 6.58
C HIS A 158 3.96 8.17 6.58
N ALA A 159 4.06 8.99 7.63
CA ALA A 159 5.19 9.91 7.81
C ALA A 159 6.42 9.19 8.39
N GLU A 160 7.13 8.47 7.51
CA GLU A 160 8.30 7.63 7.83
C GLU A 160 9.66 8.29 7.50
N PHE A 161 9.72 9.63 7.55
CA PHE A 161 10.94 10.40 7.35
C PHE A 161 11.54 10.90 8.68
N GLU A 162 12.84 11.15 8.68
CA GLU A 162 13.55 11.70 9.83
C GLU A 162 13.55 13.23 9.81
N THR A 163 13.51 13.84 10.99
CA THR A 163 13.62 15.31 11.18
C THR A 163 14.47 15.60 12.41
N GLU A 164 15.09 16.77 12.49
CA GLU A 164 16.00 17.11 13.60
C GLU A 164 15.26 17.33 14.93
N SER A 165 13.95 17.61 14.89
CA SER A 165 13.15 17.83 16.10
C SER A 165 11.68 17.45 15.92
N HIS A 166 11.01 17.17 17.04
CA HIS A 166 9.57 16.89 17.04
C HIS A 166 8.73 18.03 16.43
N GLN A 167 9.12 19.28 16.64
CA GLN A 167 8.40 20.43 16.07
C GLN A 167 8.50 20.45 14.54
N GLN A 168 9.68 20.14 13.99
CA GLN A 168 9.87 19.98 12.56
C GLN A 168 9.08 18.77 12.03
N TYR A 169 9.07 17.63 12.75
CA TYR A 169 8.25 16.46 12.40
C TYR A 169 6.77 16.82 12.25
N ILE A 170 6.18 17.49 13.24
CA ILE A 170 4.77 17.90 13.18
C ILE A 170 4.52 18.89 12.04
N SER A 171 5.47 19.79 11.75
CA SER A 171 5.36 20.69 10.60
C SER A 171 5.38 19.92 9.28
N ALA A 172 6.28 18.95 9.13
CA ALA A 172 6.38 18.12 7.93
C ALA A 172 5.11 17.28 7.73
N VAL A 173 4.57 16.66 8.79
CA VAL A 173 3.28 15.93 8.71
C VAL A 173 2.13 16.82 8.26
N LYS A 174 2.08 18.08 8.69
CA LYS A 174 1.07 19.03 8.17
C LYS A 174 1.25 19.30 6.69
N SER A 175 2.49 19.45 6.23
CA SER A 175 2.81 19.60 4.81
C SER A 175 2.42 18.37 3.98
N GLU A 176 2.62 17.15 4.48
CA GLU A 176 2.13 15.91 3.84
C GLU A 176 0.62 15.99 3.55
N VAL A 177 -0.16 16.34 4.58
CA VAL A 177 -1.63 16.43 4.47
C VAL A 177 -2.04 17.46 3.43
N VAL A 178 -1.37 18.62 3.40
CA VAL A 178 -1.64 19.68 2.40
C VAL A 178 -1.32 19.17 0.99
N TYR A 179 -0.16 18.56 0.78
CA TYR A 179 0.26 18.05 -0.51
C TYR A 179 -0.73 17.01 -1.06
N PHE A 180 -1.07 15.98 -0.28
CA PHE A 180 -1.95 14.92 -0.74
C PHE A 180 -3.38 15.40 -0.98
N ARG A 181 -3.89 16.33 -0.17
CA ARG A 181 -5.19 16.97 -0.42
C ARG A 181 -5.16 17.73 -1.74
N GLN A 182 -4.13 18.53 -1.98
CA GLN A 182 -3.99 19.28 -3.23
C GLN A 182 -3.97 18.34 -4.44
N LYS A 183 -3.22 17.23 -4.39
CA LYS A 183 -3.19 16.25 -5.49
C LYS A 183 -4.53 15.59 -5.73
N ARG A 184 -5.26 15.21 -4.68
CA ARG A 184 -6.63 14.68 -4.78
C ARG A 184 -7.58 15.70 -5.40
N ASP A 185 -7.55 16.94 -4.91
CA ASP A 185 -8.49 17.99 -5.32
C ASP A 185 -8.28 18.41 -6.78
N ILE A 186 -7.03 18.43 -7.25
CA ILE A 186 -6.71 18.61 -8.67
C ILE A 186 -7.32 17.48 -9.51
N ALA A 187 -7.11 16.22 -9.12
CA ALA A 187 -7.64 15.08 -9.87
C ALA A 187 -9.18 15.08 -9.92
N LEU A 188 -9.85 15.51 -8.83
CA LEU A 188 -11.31 15.69 -8.80
C LEU A 188 -11.76 16.77 -9.79
N ALA A 189 -11.12 17.94 -9.78
CA ALA A 189 -11.45 19.03 -10.70
C ALA A 189 -11.22 18.64 -12.18
N GLU A 190 -10.16 17.90 -12.48
CA GLU A 190 -9.89 17.40 -13.83
C GLU A 190 -10.95 16.40 -14.32
N ALA A 191 -11.45 15.54 -13.42
CA ALA A 191 -12.52 14.59 -13.73
C ALA A 191 -13.88 15.26 -13.97
N GLU A 192 -14.17 16.40 -13.33
CA GLU A 192 -15.39 17.18 -13.57
C GLU A 192 -15.40 17.85 -14.95
N VAL A 193 -14.22 18.23 -15.45
CA VAL A 193 -14.08 18.88 -16.76
C VAL A 193 -14.10 17.87 -17.91
N ASN A 194 -13.63 16.63 -17.68
CA ASN A 194 -13.60 15.54 -18.66
C ASN A 194 -14.25 14.26 -18.09
N PRO A 195 -15.61 14.22 -18.03
CA PRO A 195 -16.36 13.11 -17.42
C PRO A 195 -16.27 11.78 -18.18
#